data_AF-A0A5N1LG23-F1
#
_entry.id   AF-A0A5N1LG23-F1
#
_cell.length_a   1.000
_cell.length_b   1.000
_cell.length_c   1.000
_cell.angle_alpha   90.00
_cell.angle_beta   90.00
_cell.angle_gamma   90.00
#
_symmetry.space_group_name_H-M   'P 1'
#
loop_
_entity.id
_entity.type
_entity.pdbx_description
1 polymer ?
#
loop_
_entity_poly.entity_id
_entity_poly.type
_entity_poly.pdbx_seq_one_letter_code
_entity_poly.pdbx_strand_id
1 'polypeptide(L)'
;MRLIARTELRRTWRKLKGTARGALIFLGGGLGIIAYSLVIGAGAFFLGGFLSESDPHSVRLATTASIVGLLGLVGFFTLQHTVKSAGEPDAADGLLTTVPYEDAAAGLLVAEIGRVSLALTAPVLALVLGLAAGEAGVLVAVVALVGSGAVVLLGTVLGFSLGLVTKLVANRSAFVARHRAGVGTAVSLILPLGWVAMTTVPSVQLRVLQLATQSPLSWPADVVLLVLGNGGHPVAAAVATIGIFGALPLGAVACLWLAGRVWYADPVQPDHEFDADERTLSDRLLVGRVTTATRVVAQKSWLRAKRAPVTVQFAVMPFFFLVYHLQIVILEQVVPPTLPLSAGLASAAAFGAAFSLNPLGGEEGVLPLTLTANVSGRAFVTGLVLAGALPGVVVTTLLVVGLGVAAGTPPVTLAAALTIALVATLAAPAIAVGAGVVFPKFDSSSVQGHEVVVPSGWAFGLYFLVLGVAVAPGSLTYLFAVRDLFAIPFGASWLLGGGLVATLAIASAGAVAGFLYAANRVATYRLD
;
A
#
# COMPACT_ATOMS: atom_id res chain seq x y z
N MET A 1 -31.84 0.85 3.81
CA MET A 1 -30.78 -0.19 3.92
C MET A 1 -30.54 -1.11 2.68
N ARG A 2 -31.42 -2.08 2.34
CA ARG A 2 -31.13 -3.16 1.34
C ARG A 2 -30.73 -2.65 -0.06
N LEU A 3 -31.37 -1.59 -0.54
CA LEU A 3 -31.07 -1.00 -1.84
C LEU A 3 -29.64 -0.46 -1.89
N ILE A 4 -29.22 0.26 -0.85
CA ILE A 4 -27.86 0.81 -0.70
C ILE A 4 -26.83 -0.31 -0.74
N ALA A 5 -27.01 -1.35 0.08
CA ALA A 5 -26.10 -2.50 0.10
C ALA A 5 -25.95 -3.17 -1.28
N ARG A 6 -27.08 -3.38 -1.98
CA ARG A 6 -27.10 -3.97 -3.32
C ARG A 6 -26.38 -3.07 -4.34
N THR A 7 -26.60 -1.77 -4.29
CA THR A 7 -25.98 -0.80 -5.19
C THR A 7 -24.47 -0.76 -4.98
N GLU A 8 -24.02 -0.76 -3.72
CA GLU A 8 -22.61 -0.79 -3.36
C GLU A 8 -21.91 -2.07 -3.84
N LEU A 9 -22.52 -3.25 -3.64
CA LEU A 9 -21.97 -4.51 -4.14
C LEU A 9 -21.92 -4.56 -5.67
N ARG A 10 -22.98 -4.10 -6.35
CA ARG A 10 -23.01 -3.99 -7.82
C ARG A 10 -21.93 -3.05 -8.33
N ARG A 11 -21.67 -1.96 -7.61
CA ARG A 11 -20.63 -1.00 -7.96
C ARG A 11 -19.25 -1.62 -7.83
N THR A 12 -18.95 -2.34 -6.74
CA THR A 12 -17.71 -3.10 -6.61
C THR A 12 -17.53 -4.05 -7.78
N TRP A 13 -18.58 -4.79 -8.15
CA TRP A 13 -18.55 -5.71 -9.29
C TRP A 13 -18.30 -5.00 -10.63
N ARG A 14 -18.98 -3.88 -10.89
CA ARG A 14 -18.79 -3.08 -12.09
C ARG A 14 -17.39 -2.48 -12.15
N LYS A 15 -16.82 -2.02 -11.03
CA LYS A 15 -15.44 -1.50 -10.97
C LYS A 15 -14.42 -2.58 -11.32
N LEU A 16 -14.63 -3.81 -10.82
CA LEU A 16 -13.77 -4.95 -11.15
C LEU A 16 -13.89 -5.35 -12.62
N LYS A 17 -15.09 -5.41 -13.20
CA LYS A 17 -15.27 -5.82 -14.60
C LYS A 17 -15.01 -4.71 -15.64
N GLY A 18 -15.24 -3.46 -15.27
CA GLY A 18 -15.26 -2.33 -16.20
C GLY A 18 -13.88 -1.81 -16.59
N THR A 19 -12.80 -2.34 -16.03
CA THR A 19 -11.43 -1.91 -16.35
C THR A 19 -10.51 -3.13 -16.51
N ALA A 20 -9.54 -3.06 -17.42
CA ALA A 20 -8.53 -4.12 -17.58
C ALA A 20 -7.76 -4.39 -16.27
N ARG A 21 -7.47 -3.33 -15.51
CA ARG A 21 -6.86 -3.42 -14.17
C ARG A 21 -7.76 -4.15 -13.17
N GLY A 22 -9.05 -3.81 -13.14
CA GLY A 22 -10.03 -4.50 -12.30
C GLY A 22 -10.16 -5.98 -12.67
N ALA A 23 -10.13 -6.31 -13.96
CA ALA A 23 -10.21 -7.67 -14.45
C ALA A 23 -8.97 -8.49 -14.04
N LEU A 24 -7.78 -7.90 -14.12
CA LEU A 24 -6.54 -8.52 -13.63
C LEU A 24 -6.57 -8.73 -12.11
N ILE A 25 -7.05 -7.76 -11.34
CA ILE A 25 -7.23 -7.91 -9.88
C ILE A 25 -8.23 -9.03 -9.59
N PHE A 26 -9.31 -9.12 -10.34
CA PHE A 26 -10.32 -10.16 -10.18
C PHE A 26 -9.77 -11.55 -10.52
N LEU A 27 -9.07 -11.69 -11.65
CA LEU A 27 -8.46 -12.96 -12.08
C LEU A 27 -7.33 -13.39 -11.14
N GLY A 28 -6.36 -12.50 -10.89
CA GLY A 28 -5.23 -12.78 -10.01
C GLY A 28 -5.67 -13.02 -8.56
N GLY A 29 -6.59 -12.20 -8.04
CA GLY A 29 -7.20 -12.39 -6.73
C GLY A 29 -8.01 -13.68 -6.65
N GLY A 30 -8.78 -14.01 -7.68
CA GLY A 30 -9.55 -15.26 -7.76
C GLY A 30 -8.65 -16.50 -7.78
N LEU A 31 -7.62 -16.50 -8.63
CA LEU A 31 -6.59 -17.55 -8.66
C LEU A 31 -5.89 -17.70 -7.31
N GLY A 32 -5.51 -16.58 -6.68
CA GLY A 32 -4.92 -16.57 -5.35
C GLY A 32 -5.85 -17.18 -4.30
N ILE A 33 -7.11 -16.77 -4.26
CA ILE A 33 -8.12 -17.32 -3.33
C ILE A 33 -8.26 -18.82 -3.55
N ILE A 34 -8.35 -19.30 -4.79
CA ILE A 34 -8.45 -20.73 -5.10
C ILE A 34 -7.22 -21.48 -4.61
N ALA A 35 -6.01 -20.99 -4.92
CA ALA A 35 -4.75 -21.62 -4.51
C ALA A 35 -4.64 -21.71 -2.98
N TYR A 36 -4.91 -20.61 -2.26
CA TYR A 36 -4.92 -20.61 -0.80
C TYR A 36 -6.02 -21.52 -0.22
N SER A 37 -7.19 -21.57 -0.85
CA SER A 37 -8.28 -22.46 -0.41
C SER A 37 -7.86 -23.92 -0.51
N LEU A 38 -7.17 -24.32 -1.59
CA LEU A 38 -6.64 -25.68 -1.74
C LEU A 38 -5.64 -26.02 -0.64
N VAL A 39 -4.72 -25.12 -0.32
CA VAL A 39 -3.76 -25.30 0.78
C VAL A 39 -4.46 -25.41 2.12
N ILE A 40 -5.45 -24.56 2.39
CA ILE A 40 -6.25 -24.60 3.63
C ILE A 40 -7.02 -25.92 3.74
N GLY A 41 -7.69 -26.35 2.67
CA GLY A 41 -8.47 -27.58 2.68
C GLY A 41 -7.60 -28.83 2.81
N ALA A 42 -6.48 -28.89 2.10
CA ALA A 42 -5.51 -29.97 2.26
C ALA A 42 -4.92 -29.99 3.68
N GLY A 43 -4.53 -28.83 4.20
CA GLY A 43 -4.07 -28.70 5.59
C GLY A 43 -5.11 -29.20 6.58
N ALA A 44 -6.36 -28.77 6.44
CA ALA A 44 -7.48 -29.17 7.29
C ALA A 44 -7.75 -30.68 7.28
N PHE A 45 -7.63 -31.32 6.10
CA PHE A 45 -7.75 -32.77 5.96
C PHE A 45 -6.70 -33.52 6.80
N PHE A 46 -5.43 -33.12 6.71
CA PHE A 46 -4.35 -33.77 7.47
C PHE A 46 -4.32 -33.36 8.96
N LEU A 47 -4.66 -32.11 9.28
CA LEU A 47 -4.73 -31.60 10.65
C LEU A 47 -5.85 -32.26 11.46
N GLY A 48 -6.86 -32.84 10.80
CA GLY A 48 -7.99 -33.47 11.48
C GLY A 48 -7.57 -34.60 12.44
N GLY A 49 -6.68 -35.50 11.98
CA GLY A 49 -6.14 -36.59 12.80
C GLY A 49 -5.19 -36.09 13.89
N PHE A 50 -4.41 -35.06 13.58
CA PHE A 50 -3.56 -34.40 14.57
C PHE A 50 -4.39 -33.82 15.72
N LEU A 51 -5.54 -33.17 15.45
CA LEU A 51 -6.39 -32.58 16.49
C LEU A 51 -7.05 -33.62 17.40
N SER A 52 -7.42 -34.80 16.88
CA SER A 52 -8.03 -35.87 17.68
C SER A 52 -7.04 -36.56 18.62
N GLU A 53 -5.78 -36.66 18.22
CA GLU A 53 -4.73 -37.32 19.00
C GLU A 53 -3.92 -36.35 19.87
N SER A 54 -4.03 -35.05 19.61
CA SER A 54 -3.32 -34.00 20.34
C SER A 54 -3.82 -33.81 21.76
N ASP A 55 -2.94 -33.34 22.62
CA ASP A 55 -3.31 -32.88 23.95
C ASP A 55 -4.19 -31.61 23.89
N PRO A 56 -5.02 -31.34 24.92
CA PRO A 56 -5.91 -30.18 24.93
C PRO A 56 -5.21 -28.82 24.78
N HIS A 57 -3.95 -28.70 25.19
CA HIS A 57 -3.20 -27.45 25.07
C HIS A 57 -2.84 -27.17 23.60
N SER A 58 -2.38 -28.19 22.86
CA SER A 58 -2.08 -28.08 21.43
C SER A 58 -3.31 -27.70 20.59
N VAL A 59 -4.46 -28.34 20.84
CA VAL A 59 -5.73 -28.00 20.17
C VAL A 59 -6.17 -26.58 20.49
N ARG A 60 -6.03 -26.15 21.76
CA ARG A 60 -6.32 -24.77 22.17
C ARG A 60 -5.44 -23.77 21.46
N LEU A 61 -4.14 -24.04 21.38
CA LEU A 61 -3.18 -23.18 20.70
C LEU A 61 -3.52 -23.05 19.20
N ALA A 62 -3.75 -24.16 18.51
CA ALA A 62 -4.09 -24.18 17.09
C ALA A 62 -5.41 -23.43 16.79
N THR A 63 -6.43 -23.66 17.62
CA THR A 63 -7.74 -23.00 17.47
C THR A 63 -7.63 -21.50 17.75
N THR A 64 -6.93 -21.11 18.81
CA THR A 64 -6.70 -19.70 19.16
C THR A 64 -5.90 -18.98 18.07
N ALA A 65 -4.86 -19.61 17.54
CA ALA A 65 -4.07 -19.07 16.43
C ALA A 65 -4.93 -18.84 15.18
N SER A 66 -5.80 -19.79 14.86
CA SER A 66 -6.73 -19.68 13.73
C SER A 66 -7.71 -18.52 13.91
N ILE A 67 -8.28 -18.35 15.12
CA ILE A 67 -9.21 -17.27 15.45
C ILE A 67 -8.51 -15.91 15.39
N VAL A 68 -7.35 -15.77 16.03
CA VAL A 68 -6.58 -14.51 16.05
C VAL A 68 -6.12 -14.14 14.65
N GLY A 69 -5.64 -15.12 13.88
CA GLY A 69 -5.23 -14.93 12.50
C GLY A 69 -6.38 -14.45 11.62
N LEU A 70 -7.53 -15.12 11.68
CA LEU A 70 -8.71 -14.76 10.90
C LEU A 70 -9.31 -13.41 11.32
N LEU A 71 -9.44 -13.19 12.62
CA LEU A 71 -9.93 -11.93 13.19
C LEU A 71 -9.02 -10.76 12.80
N GLY A 72 -7.71 -10.94 12.94
CA GLY A 72 -6.70 -9.95 12.58
C GLY A 72 -6.70 -9.64 11.09
N LEU A 73 -6.76 -10.67 10.24
CA LEU A 73 -6.86 -10.54 8.78
C LEU A 73 -8.11 -9.74 8.38
N VAL A 74 -9.28 -10.19 8.81
CA VAL A 74 -10.56 -9.55 8.44
C VAL A 74 -10.66 -8.14 9.01
N GLY A 75 -10.32 -7.97 10.29
CA GLY A 75 -10.35 -6.68 10.97
C GLY A 75 -9.43 -5.67 10.31
N PHE A 76 -8.20 -6.06 9.97
CA PHE A 76 -7.23 -5.19 9.30
C PHE A 76 -7.69 -4.76 7.90
N PHE A 77 -8.12 -5.71 7.06
CA PHE A 77 -8.58 -5.37 5.71
C PHE A 77 -9.85 -4.51 5.73
N THR A 78 -10.80 -4.83 6.61
CA THR A 78 -12.04 -4.04 6.76
C THR A 78 -11.72 -2.63 7.28
N LEU A 79 -10.84 -2.49 8.26
CA LEU A 79 -10.36 -1.20 8.75
C LEU A 79 -9.75 -0.37 7.63
N GLN A 80 -8.83 -0.95 6.87
CA GLN A 80 -8.18 -0.23 5.77
C GLN A 80 -9.18 0.21 4.71
N HIS A 81 -10.11 -0.68 4.34
CA HIS A 81 -11.11 -0.38 3.34
C HIS A 81 -12.09 0.69 3.82
N THR A 82 -12.47 0.67 5.09
CA THR A 82 -13.32 1.68 5.74
C THR A 82 -12.66 3.03 5.77
N VAL A 83 -11.40 3.12 6.20
CA VAL A 83 -10.62 4.37 6.22
C VAL A 83 -10.47 4.94 4.82
N LYS A 84 -10.16 4.11 3.83
CA LYS A 84 -9.88 4.56 2.45
C LYS A 84 -11.14 4.86 1.63
N SER A 85 -12.25 4.17 1.89
CA SER A 85 -13.42 4.24 1.01
C SER A 85 -14.75 3.91 1.70
N ALA A 86 -14.91 2.72 2.28
CA ALA A 86 -16.22 2.21 2.71
C ALA A 86 -16.86 2.97 3.90
N GLY A 87 -16.08 3.76 4.65
CA GLY A 87 -16.56 4.53 5.79
C GLY A 87 -17.21 5.87 5.42
N GLU A 88 -17.24 6.25 4.15
CA GLU A 88 -17.96 7.43 3.65
C GLU A 88 -18.94 7.02 2.54
N PRO A 89 -20.20 7.45 2.61
CA PRO A 89 -21.13 7.25 1.51
C PRO A 89 -20.68 8.07 0.30
N ASP A 90 -20.78 7.48 -0.89
CA ASP A 90 -20.55 8.22 -2.11
C ASP A 90 -21.69 9.23 -2.35
N ALA A 91 -21.35 10.41 -2.86
CA ALA A 91 -22.27 11.55 -2.96
C ALA A 91 -23.03 11.78 -1.63
N ALA A 92 -22.28 11.88 -0.52
CA ALA A 92 -22.81 12.03 0.83
C ALA A 92 -23.89 13.11 0.93
N ASP A 93 -23.68 14.27 0.30
CA ASP A 93 -24.63 15.39 0.29
C ASP A 93 -26.02 15.01 -0.24
N GLY A 94 -26.08 14.17 -1.29
CA GLY A 94 -27.33 13.70 -1.86
C GLY A 94 -27.94 12.53 -1.08
N LEU A 95 -27.11 11.62 -0.56
CA LEU A 95 -27.62 10.45 0.15
C LEU A 95 -28.13 10.79 1.56
N LEU A 96 -27.38 11.62 2.31
CA LEU A 96 -27.70 11.97 3.70
C LEU A 96 -28.83 13.00 3.82
N THR A 97 -29.25 13.63 2.72
CA THR A 97 -30.44 14.50 2.66
C THR A 97 -31.70 13.75 2.24
N THR A 98 -31.57 12.56 1.63
CA THR A 98 -32.70 11.80 1.07
C THR A 98 -33.10 10.59 1.92
N VAL A 99 -32.20 10.07 2.76
CA VAL A 99 -32.43 8.87 3.58
C VAL A 99 -31.85 9.09 4.98
N PRO A 100 -32.47 8.55 6.06
CA PRO A 100 -31.87 8.56 7.39
C PRO A 100 -30.45 7.97 7.39
N TYR A 101 -29.52 8.57 8.13
CA TYR A 101 -28.12 8.14 8.11
C TYR A 101 -27.93 6.72 8.66
N GLU A 102 -28.79 6.27 9.57
CA GLU A 102 -28.76 4.90 10.10
C GLU A 102 -28.98 3.88 8.99
N ASP A 103 -29.88 4.19 8.07
CA ASP A 103 -30.21 3.36 6.91
C ASP A 103 -29.06 3.29 5.90
N ALA A 104 -28.35 4.41 5.72
CA ALA A 104 -27.14 4.51 4.93
C ALA A 104 -25.98 3.72 5.56
N ALA A 105 -25.72 3.92 6.85
CA ALA A 105 -24.67 3.25 7.60
C ALA A 105 -24.89 1.75 7.69
N ALA A 106 -26.12 1.29 7.96
CA ALA A 106 -26.47 -0.12 7.96
C ALA A 106 -26.30 -0.73 6.55
N GLY A 107 -26.65 0.02 5.50
CA GLY A 107 -26.46 -0.38 4.11
C GLY A 107 -24.98 -0.58 3.75
N LEU A 108 -24.11 0.33 4.19
CA LEU A 108 -22.65 0.23 3.99
C LEU A 108 -22.04 -0.93 4.78
N LEU A 109 -22.43 -1.10 6.05
CA LEU A 109 -21.96 -2.21 6.87
C LEU A 109 -22.35 -3.57 6.27
N VAL A 110 -23.59 -3.72 5.79
CA VAL A 110 -24.02 -4.95 5.12
C VAL A 110 -23.35 -5.16 3.78
N ALA A 111 -23.06 -4.10 3.02
CA ALA A 111 -22.24 -4.21 1.82
C ALA A 111 -20.85 -4.74 2.16
N GLU A 112 -20.23 -4.25 3.24
CA GLU A 112 -18.92 -4.69 3.69
C GLU A 112 -18.91 -6.15 4.15
N ILE A 113 -19.89 -6.55 4.97
CA ILE A 113 -20.12 -7.96 5.33
C ILE A 113 -20.24 -8.81 4.07
N GLY A 114 -21.07 -8.40 3.10
CA GLY A 114 -21.25 -9.13 1.84
C GLY A 114 -19.95 -9.29 1.04
N ARG A 115 -19.10 -8.25 0.96
CA ARG A 115 -17.80 -8.32 0.28
C ARG A 115 -16.84 -9.30 0.95
N VAL A 116 -16.70 -9.19 2.28
CA VAL A 116 -15.80 -10.03 3.07
C VAL A 116 -16.26 -11.49 3.06
N SER A 117 -17.56 -11.74 3.29
CA SER A 117 -18.12 -13.09 3.26
C SER A 117 -17.94 -13.74 1.88
N LEU A 118 -18.15 -13.00 0.78
CA LEU A 118 -17.94 -13.51 -0.57
C LEU A 118 -16.47 -13.89 -0.80
N ALA A 119 -15.53 -13.05 -0.37
CA ALA A 119 -14.10 -13.31 -0.53
C ALA A 119 -13.62 -14.52 0.28
N LEU A 120 -14.21 -14.77 1.46
CA LEU A 120 -13.83 -15.86 2.36
C LEU A 120 -14.66 -17.14 2.19
N THR A 121 -15.66 -17.14 1.29
CA THR A 121 -16.50 -18.32 1.06
C THR A 121 -15.67 -19.53 0.64
N ALA A 122 -14.80 -19.40 -0.36
CA ALA A 122 -13.98 -20.51 -0.83
C ALA A 122 -12.97 -21.03 0.21
N PRO A 123 -12.20 -20.17 0.92
CA PRO A 123 -11.29 -20.62 1.99
C PRO A 123 -12.01 -21.32 3.14
N VAL A 124 -13.14 -20.79 3.60
CA VAL A 124 -13.90 -21.39 4.71
C VAL A 124 -14.55 -22.70 4.29
N LEU A 125 -15.11 -22.78 3.08
CA LEU A 125 -15.64 -24.05 2.57
C LEU A 125 -14.54 -25.10 2.43
N ALA A 126 -13.35 -24.72 1.96
CA ALA A 126 -12.23 -25.66 1.86
C ALA A 126 -11.78 -26.16 3.24
N LEU A 127 -11.69 -25.26 4.24
CA LEU A 127 -11.43 -25.64 5.65
C LEU A 127 -12.45 -26.66 6.16
N VAL A 128 -13.74 -26.38 5.98
CA VAL A 128 -14.85 -27.21 6.47
C VAL A 128 -14.89 -28.56 5.76
N LEU A 129 -14.75 -28.57 4.42
CA LEU A 129 -14.71 -29.81 3.64
C LEU A 129 -13.47 -30.65 3.98
N GLY A 130 -12.32 -30.01 4.19
CA GLY A 130 -11.10 -30.69 4.64
C GLY A 130 -11.29 -31.35 6.00
N LEU A 131 -11.79 -30.62 7.01
CA LEU A 131 -12.06 -31.16 8.34
C LEU A 131 -13.11 -32.30 8.31
N ALA A 132 -14.16 -32.16 7.50
CA ALA A 132 -15.23 -33.15 7.39
C ALA A 132 -14.78 -34.43 6.67
N ALA A 133 -13.91 -34.31 5.67
CA ALA A 133 -13.34 -35.44 4.94
C ALA A 133 -12.18 -36.10 5.70
N GLY A 134 -11.50 -35.35 6.58
CA GLY A 134 -10.46 -35.86 7.45
C GLY A 134 -11.00 -36.49 8.75
N GLU A 135 -10.08 -36.79 9.66
CA GLU A 135 -10.38 -37.56 10.88
C GLU A 135 -11.01 -36.73 12.02
N ALA A 136 -11.05 -35.38 11.90
CA ALA A 136 -11.70 -34.52 12.89
C ALA A 136 -13.23 -34.72 12.95
N GLY A 137 -13.83 -35.18 11.85
CA GLY A 137 -15.25 -35.50 11.77
C GLY A 137 -16.17 -34.30 11.49
N VAL A 138 -17.40 -34.62 11.11
CA VAL A 138 -18.41 -33.64 10.62
C VAL A 138 -18.78 -32.61 11.69
N LEU A 139 -18.83 -33.02 12.96
CA LEU A 139 -19.25 -32.10 14.03
C LEU A 139 -18.22 -30.98 14.27
N VAL A 140 -16.92 -31.31 14.20
CA VAL A 140 -15.84 -30.31 14.25
C VAL A 140 -15.90 -29.39 13.04
N ALA A 141 -16.18 -29.93 11.86
CA ALA A 141 -16.35 -29.13 10.65
C ALA A 141 -17.53 -28.13 10.76
N VAL A 142 -18.66 -28.54 11.35
CA VAL A 142 -19.80 -27.64 11.61
C VAL A 142 -19.42 -26.55 12.63
N VAL A 143 -18.72 -26.89 13.71
CA VAL A 143 -18.22 -25.89 14.67
C VAL A 143 -17.26 -24.91 13.99
N ALA A 144 -16.35 -25.41 13.14
CA ALA A 144 -15.42 -24.59 12.39
C ALA A 144 -16.15 -23.65 11.41
N LEU A 145 -17.22 -24.10 10.75
CA LEU A 145 -18.05 -23.28 9.87
C LEU A 145 -18.72 -22.14 10.64
N VAL A 146 -19.42 -22.46 11.72
CA VAL A 146 -20.16 -21.48 12.55
C VAL A 146 -19.19 -20.51 13.21
N GLY A 147 -18.10 -21.03 13.78
CA GLY A 147 -17.05 -20.24 14.43
C GLY A 147 -16.35 -19.31 13.45
N SER A 148 -15.95 -19.80 12.28
CA SER A 148 -15.34 -18.97 11.23
C SER A 148 -16.30 -17.87 10.77
N GLY A 149 -17.58 -18.20 10.55
CA GLY A 149 -18.60 -17.20 10.20
C GLY A 149 -18.75 -16.12 11.26
N ALA A 150 -18.82 -16.50 12.53
CA ALA A 150 -18.93 -15.56 13.65
C ALA A 150 -17.68 -14.67 13.80
N VAL A 151 -16.48 -15.24 13.66
CA VAL A 151 -15.21 -14.50 13.70
C VAL A 151 -15.07 -13.54 12.52
N VAL A 152 -15.48 -13.96 11.32
CA VAL A 152 -15.50 -13.08 10.13
C VAL A 152 -16.43 -11.89 10.36
N LEU A 153 -17.66 -12.13 10.83
CA LEU A 153 -18.61 -11.06 11.12
C LEU A 153 -18.07 -10.11 12.20
N LEU A 154 -17.51 -10.66 13.28
CA LEU A 154 -16.94 -9.88 14.37
C LEU A 154 -15.75 -9.04 13.87
N GLY A 155 -14.86 -9.62 13.08
CA GLY A 155 -13.73 -8.92 12.47
C GLY A 155 -14.19 -7.79 11.56
N THR A 156 -15.23 -8.00 10.75
CA THR A 156 -15.78 -6.95 9.89
C THR A 156 -16.38 -5.82 10.72
N VAL A 157 -17.19 -6.12 11.73
CA VAL A 157 -17.81 -5.10 12.58
C VAL A 157 -16.77 -4.30 13.37
N LEU A 158 -15.78 -4.97 13.96
CA LEU A 158 -14.69 -4.33 14.69
C LEU A 158 -13.81 -3.49 13.75
N GLY A 159 -13.44 -4.03 12.59
CA GLY A 159 -12.64 -3.31 11.60
C GLY A 159 -13.35 -2.07 11.07
N PHE A 160 -14.65 -2.17 10.78
CA PHE A 160 -15.47 -1.05 10.34
C PHE A 160 -15.60 0.02 11.44
N SER A 161 -15.90 -0.40 12.67
CA SER A 161 -15.95 0.50 13.83
C SER A 161 -14.63 1.24 14.03
N LEU A 162 -13.51 0.50 14.04
CA LEU A 162 -12.18 1.07 14.25
C LEU A 162 -11.76 1.99 13.09
N GLY A 163 -12.20 1.69 11.86
CA GLY A 163 -12.06 2.59 10.72
C GLY A 163 -12.82 3.90 10.91
N LEU A 164 -14.07 3.86 11.39
CA LEU A 164 -14.85 5.05 11.72
C LEU A 164 -14.23 5.85 12.89
N VAL A 165 -13.75 5.18 13.93
CA VAL A 165 -13.01 5.83 15.03
C VAL A 165 -11.77 6.54 14.49
N THR A 166 -11.03 5.91 13.59
CA THR A 166 -9.85 6.52 12.95
C THR A 166 -10.23 7.79 12.19
N LYS A 167 -11.32 7.76 11.43
CA LYS A 167 -11.86 8.96 10.76
C LYS A 167 -12.30 10.04 11.74
N LEU A 168 -12.99 9.66 12.81
CA LEU A 168 -13.44 10.59 13.85
C LEU A 168 -12.26 11.30 14.51
N VAL A 169 -11.22 10.56 14.88
CA VAL A 169 -9.98 11.12 15.45
C VAL A 169 -9.29 12.03 14.45
N ALA A 170 -9.19 11.63 13.18
CA ALA A 170 -8.59 12.45 12.13
C ALA A 170 -9.35 13.77 11.90
N ASN A 171 -10.67 13.76 12.05
CA ASN A 171 -11.52 14.95 11.88
C ASN A 171 -11.53 15.85 13.13
N ARG A 172 -11.52 15.28 14.34
CA ARG A 172 -11.71 16.04 15.59
C ARG A 172 -10.42 16.45 16.29
N SER A 173 -9.29 15.80 16.02
CA SER A 173 -8.04 16.09 16.72
C SER A 173 -7.28 17.27 16.10
N ALA A 174 -7.18 18.37 16.85
CA ALA A 174 -6.34 19.52 16.48
C ALA A 174 -4.86 19.12 16.30
N PHE A 175 -4.38 18.15 17.08
CA PHE A 175 -3.02 17.63 16.93
C PHE A 175 -2.83 16.92 15.58
N VAL A 176 -3.77 16.04 15.20
CA VAL A 176 -3.72 15.34 13.90
C VAL A 176 -3.90 16.31 12.75
N ALA A 177 -4.78 17.31 12.89
CA ALA A 177 -4.95 18.35 11.89
C ALA A 177 -3.66 19.16 11.68
N ARG A 178 -3.00 19.59 12.76
CA ARG A 178 -1.72 20.32 12.72
C ARG A 178 -0.56 19.47 12.17
N HIS A 179 -0.51 18.18 12.50
CA HIS A 179 0.58 17.27 12.11
C HIS A 179 0.18 16.25 11.05
N ARG A 180 -0.82 16.56 10.20
CA ARG A 180 -1.45 15.59 9.28
C ARG A 180 -0.44 14.86 8.40
N ALA A 181 0.57 15.59 7.90
CA ALA A 181 1.63 15.00 7.09
C ALA A 181 2.53 14.05 7.90
N GLY A 182 2.95 14.45 9.12
CA GLY A 182 3.81 13.64 9.98
C GLY A 182 3.10 12.39 10.49
N VAL A 183 1.88 12.54 11.00
CA VAL A 183 1.03 11.42 11.47
C VAL A 183 0.70 10.49 10.31
N GLY A 184 0.29 11.03 9.16
CA GLY A 184 -0.01 10.22 7.98
C GLY A 184 1.21 9.43 7.49
N THR A 185 2.40 10.03 7.51
CA THR A 185 3.67 9.36 7.16
C THR A 185 3.99 8.25 8.17
N ALA A 186 3.92 8.54 9.48
CA ALA A 186 4.20 7.56 10.52
C ALA A 186 3.24 6.37 10.45
N VAL A 187 1.93 6.62 10.32
CA VAL A 187 0.91 5.57 10.21
C VAL A 187 1.12 4.73 8.94
N SER A 188 1.42 5.39 7.81
CA SER A 188 1.68 4.69 6.54
C SER A 188 2.93 3.83 6.57
N LEU A 189 3.90 4.13 7.43
CA LEU A 189 5.09 3.32 7.65
C LEU A 189 4.84 2.20 8.68
N ILE A 190 4.23 2.53 9.81
CA ILE A 190 4.02 1.60 10.94
C ILE A 190 3.03 0.50 10.56
N LEU A 191 1.94 0.80 9.86
CA LEU A 191 0.91 -0.22 9.55
C LEU A 191 1.44 -1.36 8.66
N PRO A 192 2.12 -1.10 7.51
CA PRO A 192 2.72 -2.17 6.73
C PRO A 192 3.85 -2.89 7.46
N LEU A 193 4.70 -2.18 8.20
CA LEU A 193 5.78 -2.80 8.98
C LEU A 193 5.22 -3.71 10.07
N GLY A 194 4.20 -3.27 10.80
CA GLY A 194 3.51 -4.07 11.80
C GLY A 194 2.82 -5.29 11.20
N TRP A 195 2.20 -5.15 10.02
CA TRP A 195 1.62 -6.28 9.28
C TRP A 195 2.68 -7.31 8.87
N VAL A 196 3.79 -6.85 8.28
CA VAL A 196 4.91 -7.73 7.90
C VAL A 196 5.48 -8.39 9.14
N ALA A 197 5.78 -7.64 10.20
CA ALA A 197 6.28 -8.18 11.46
C ALA A 197 5.35 -9.27 12.01
N MET A 198 4.04 -9.03 12.03
CA MET A 198 3.05 -10.00 12.49
C MET A 198 2.98 -11.24 11.58
N THR A 199 3.20 -11.11 10.27
CA THR A 199 3.03 -12.21 9.31
C THR A 199 4.32 -12.99 9.01
N THR A 200 5.49 -12.43 9.31
CA THR A 200 6.77 -13.04 8.95
C THR A 200 7.74 -13.23 10.11
N VAL A 201 7.53 -12.61 11.28
CA VAL A 201 8.45 -12.72 12.43
C VAL A 201 7.92 -13.70 13.47
N PRO A 202 8.54 -14.89 13.63
CA PRO A 202 8.02 -15.93 14.53
C PRO A 202 7.92 -15.49 16.00
N SER A 203 8.89 -14.69 16.49
CA SER A 203 8.86 -14.22 17.88
C SER A 203 7.68 -13.29 18.17
N VAL A 204 7.30 -12.44 17.20
CA VAL A 204 6.12 -11.58 17.29
C VAL A 204 4.85 -12.43 17.28
N GLN A 205 4.76 -13.38 16.36
CA GLN A 205 3.62 -14.30 16.25
C GLN A 205 3.41 -15.10 17.55
N LEU A 206 4.47 -15.70 18.07
CA LEU A 206 4.42 -16.46 19.32
C LEU A 206 4.03 -15.57 20.49
N ARG A 207 4.54 -14.34 20.57
CA ARG A 207 4.18 -13.41 21.65
C ARG A 207 2.70 -13.03 21.59
N VAL A 208 2.19 -12.70 20.40
CA VAL A 208 0.76 -12.40 20.22
C VAL A 208 -0.10 -13.61 20.56
N LEU A 209 0.33 -14.81 20.13
CA LEU A 209 -0.39 -16.05 20.42
C LEU A 209 -0.40 -16.37 21.93
N GLN A 210 0.73 -16.20 22.63
CA GLN A 210 0.82 -16.36 24.08
C GLN A 210 -0.17 -15.43 24.81
N LEU A 211 -0.16 -14.14 24.46
CA LEU A 211 -1.10 -13.17 25.03
C LEU A 211 -2.55 -13.55 24.72
N ALA A 212 -2.85 -14.02 23.50
CA ALA A 212 -4.18 -14.46 23.13
C ALA A 212 -4.61 -15.71 23.92
N THR A 213 -3.72 -16.69 24.11
CA THR A 213 -4.01 -17.90 24.89
C THR A 213 -4.32 -17.61 26.36
N GLN A 214 -3.72 -16.57 26.93
CA GLN A 214 -3.97 -16.08 28.29
C GLN A 214 -5.26 -15.24 28.44
N SER A 215 -5.93 -14.95 27.33
CA SER A 215 -7.14 -14.12 27.29
C SER A 215 -8.39 -14.96 27.01
N PRO A 216 -9.61 -14.41 27.20
CA PRO A 216 -10.85 -15.06 26.80
C PRO A 216 -10.95 -15.41 25.30
N LEU A 217 -10.03 -14.92 24.44
CA LEU A 217 -9.96 -15.30 23.03
C LEU A 217 -9.63 -16.79 22.82
N SER A 218 -9.10 -17.48 23.83
CA SER A 218 -8.81 -18.91 23.76
C SER A 218 -9.97 -19.81 24.18
N TRP A 219 -11.02 -19.24 24.77
CA TRP A 219 -12.19 -19.97 25.25
C TRP A 219 -13.08 -20.56 24.14
N PRO A 220 -13.15 -20.02 22.91
CA PRO A 220 -13.82 -20.72 21.81
C PRO A 220 -13.19 -22.10 21.49
N ALA A 221 -11.92 -22.31 21.84
CA ALA A 221 -11.30 -23.62 21.68
C ALA A 221 -11.94 -24.69 22.58
N ASP A 222 -12.55 -24.31 23.70
CA ASP A 222 -13.28 -25.24 24.56
C ASP A 222 -14.50 -25.83 23.86
N VAL A 223 -15.11 -25.13 22.89
CA VAL A 223 -16.19 -25.70 22.05
C VAL A 223 -15.65 -26.86 21.21
N VAL A 224 -14.50 -26.67 20.57
CA VAL A 224 -13.85 -27.71 19.75
C VAL A 224 -13.43 -28.90 20.63
N LEU A 225 -12.81 -28.63 21.79
CA LEU A 225 -12.39 -29.66 22.74
C LEU A 225 -13.57 -30.48 23.28
N LEU A 226 -14.70 -29.83 23.59
CA LEU A 226 -15.93 -30.53 24.02
C LEU A 226 -16.48 -31.43 22.92
N VAL A 227 -16.47 -30.97 21.67
CA VAL A 227 -16.92 -31.76 20.52
C VAL A 227 -16.01 -32.95 20.25
N LEU A 228 -14.70 -32.78 20.43
CA LEU A 228 -13.72 -33.88 20.35
C LEU A 228 -13.78 -34.83 21.54
N GLY A 229 -14.49 -34.48 22.62
CA GLY A 229 -14.50 -35.27 23.86
C GLY A 229 -13.18 -35.19 24.65
N ASN A 230 -12.36 -34.17 24.41
CA ASN A 230 -10.98 -34.06 24.88
C ASN A 230 -10.78 -32.91 25.90
N GLY A 231 -11.50 -32.94 27.04
CA GLY A 231 -11.18 -32.09 28.20
C GLY A 231 -11.51 -30.58 28.11
N GLY A 232 -12.51 -30.19 27.32
CA GLY A 232 -12.95 -28.79 27.21
C GLY A 232 -13.78 -28.29 28.40
N HIS A 233 -13.68 -26.98 28.70
CA HIS A 233 -14.40 -26.36 29.83
C HIS A 233 -15.76 -25.78 29.39
N PRO A 234 -16.91 -26.35 29.83
CA PRO A 234 -18.24 -25.99 29.32
C PRO A 234 -18.64 -24.53 29.58
N VAL A 235 -18.25 -23.98 30.74
CA VAL A 235 -18.53 -22.57 31.06
C VAL A 235 -17.77 -21.63 30.14
N ALA A 236 -16.50 -21.94 29.83
CA ALA A 236 -15.67 -21.10 28.96
C ALA A 236 -16.24 -21.12 27.52
N ALA A 237 -16.59 -22.30 27.03
CA ALA A 237 -17.26 -22.48 25.74
C ALA A 237 -18.58 -21.69 25.63
N ALA A 238 -19.42 -21.76 26.66
CA ALA A 238 -20.69 -21.03 26.70
C ALA A 238 -20.49 -19.51 26.72
N VAL A 239 -19.59 -19.01 27.59
CA VAL A 239 -19.30 -17.57 27.68
C VAL A 239 -18.68 -17.05 26.39
N ALA A 240 -17.76 -17.80 25.77
CA ALA A 240 -17.17 -17.43 24.49
C ALA A 240 -18.22 -17.33 23.38
N THR A 241 -19.12 -18.31 23.31
CA THR A 241 -20.20 -18.35 22.31
C THR A 241 -21.14 -17.15 22.50
N ILE A 242 -21.64 -16.94 23.72
CA ILE A 242 -22.52 -15.82 24.05
C ILE A 242 -21.80 -14.48 23.80
N GLY A 243 -20.53 -14.38 24.17
CA GLY A 243 -19.71 -13.19 23.99
C GLY A 243 -19.55 -12.80 22.52
N ILE A 244 -19.17 -13.76 21.66
CA ILE A 244 -19.00 -13.49 20.22
C ILE A 244 -20.33 -13.09 19.58
N PHE A 245 -21.40 -13.88 19.77
CA PHE A 245 -22.69 -13.60 19.14
C PHE A 245 -23.38 -12.35 19.72
N GLY A 246 -23.20 -12.08 21.02
CA GLY A 246 -23.70 -10.88 21.68
C GLY A 246 -22.93 -9.61 21.30
N ALA A 247 -21.64 -9.70 20.97
CA ALA A 247 -20.84 -8.57 20.51
C ALA A 247 -21.25 -8.07 19.11
N LEU A 248 -21.81 -8.93 18.26
CA LEU A 248 -22.24 -8.55 16.90
C LEU A 248 -23.30 -7.44 16.86
N PRO A 249 -24.48 -7.57 17.53
CA PRO A 249 -25.48 -6.50 17.53
C PRO A 249 -24.96 -5.24 18.24
N LEU A 250 -24.21 -5.38 19.33
CA LEU A 250 -23.60 -4.23 20.04
C LEU A 250 -22.63 -3.47 19.14
N GLY A 251 -21.77 -4.18 18.42
CA GLY A 251 -20.83 -3.60 17.47
C GLY A 251 -21.55 -2.96 16.29
N ALA A 252 -22.65 -3.55 15.79
CA ALA A 252 -23.45 -2.94 14.73
C ALA A 252 -24.07 -1.61 15.20
N VAL A 253 -24.63 -1.55 16.42
CA VAL A 253 -25.12 -0.30 17.03
C VAL A 253 -24.00 0.72 17.18
N ALA A 254 -22.81 0.28 17.63
CA ALA A 254 -21.64 1.15 17.74
C ALA A 254 -21.22 1.72 16.37
N CYS A 255 -21.23 0.91 15.29
CA CYS A 255 -20.97 1.38 13.93
C CYS A 255 -21.94 2.49 13.51
N LEU A 256 -23.25 2.32 13.77
CA LEU A 256 -24.27 3.31 13.41
C LEU A 256 -24.07 4.61 14.21
N TRP A 257 -23.84 4.50 15.51
CA TRP A 257 -23.56 5.64 16.37
C TRP A 257 -22.29 6.39 15.94
N LEU A 258 -21.22 5.67 15.63
CA LEU A 258 -19.97 6.23 15.13
C LEU A 258 -20.16 6.91 13.76
N ALA A 259 -20.96 6.33 12.86
CA ALA A 259 -21.23 6.91 11.54
C ALA A 259 -21.87 8.30 11.68
N GLY A 260 -22.88 8.45 12.55
CA GLY A 260 -23.49 9.75 12.83
C GLY A 260 -22.47 10.76 13.38
N ARG A 261 -21.55 10.33 14.25
CA ARG A 261 -20.49 11.20 14.79
C ARG A 261 -19.46 11.61 13.74
N VAL A 262 -19.17 10.75 12.76
CA VAL A 262 -18.18 11.02 11.72
C VAL A 262 -18.75 11.89 10.62
N TRP A 263 -19.95 11.56 10.11
CA TRP A 263 -20.52 12.21 8.92
C TRP A 263 -21.08 13.61 9.19
N TYR A 264 -21.52 13.88 10.42
CA TYR A 264 -22.01 15.21 10.83
C TYR A 264 -20.98 16.00 11.64
N ALA A 265 -19.71 15.58 11.68
CA ALA A 265 -18.66 16.33 12.34
C ALA A 265 -18.02 17.32 11.37
N ASP A 266 -18.02 18.59 11.74
CA ASP A 266 -17.13 19.58 11.12
C ASP A 266 -15.67 19.26 11.47
N PRO A 267 -14.79 19.05 10.48
CA PRO A 267 -13.39 18.80 10.74
C PRO A 267 -12.73 20.02 11.40
N VAL A 268 -11.86 19.79 12.37
CA VAL A 268 -11.03 20.84 12.96
C VAL A 268 -10.10 21.39 11.87
N GLN A 269 -10.32 22.66 11.52
CA GLN A 269 -9.43 23.42 10.68
C GLN A 269 -8.49 24.19 11.62
N PRO A 270 -7.18 23.92 11.60
CA PRO A 270 -6.25 24.74 12.37
C PRO A 270 -6.34 26.18 11.85
N ASP A 271 -6.37 27.17 12.73
CA ASP A 271 -6.16 28.56 12.33
C ASP A 271 -4.81 28.65 11.63
N HIS A 272 -4.83 28.85 10.33
CA HIS A 272 -3.63 29.16 9.57
C HIS A 272 -3.54 30.67 9.54
N GLU A 273 -2.82 31.25 10.51
CA GLU A 273 -2.42 32.64 10.42
C GLU A 273 -1.48 32.76 9.22
N PHE A 274 -1.92 33.48 8.19
CA PHE A 274 -1.14 33.66 6.98
C PHE A 274 -0.04 34.67 7.27
N ASP A 275 1.14 34.17 7.65
CA ASP A 275 2.34 34.99 7.73
C ASP A 275 2.92 35.18 6.32
N ALA A 276 2.74 36.38 5.76
CA ALA A 276 3.24 36.73 4.44
C ALA A 276 4.78 36.72 4.35
N ASP A 277 5.48 36.81 5.49
CA ASP A 277 6.93 36.80 5.57
C ASP A 277 7.51 35.38 5.76
N GLU A 278 6.67 34.37 6.04
CA GLU A 278 7.11 33.00 6.24
C GLU A 278 7.56 32.34 4.92
N ARG A 279 8.87 32.36 4.66
CA ARG A 279 9.47 31.67 3.52
C ARG A 279 9.42 30.16 3.71
N THR A 280 8.58 29.48 2.91
CA THR A 280 8.51 28.03 2.88
C THR A 280 9.85 27.40 2.46
N LEU A 281 10.08 26.13 2.80
CA LEU A 281 11.28 25.40 2.34
C LEU A 281 11.42 25.43 0.80
N SER A 282 10.30 25.40 0.09
CA SER A 282 10.28 25.48 -1.37
C SER A 282 10.81 26.83 -1.88
N ASP A 283 10.47 27.92 -1.18
CA ASP A 283 10.96 29.27 -1.51
C ASP A 283 12.46 29.37 -1.24
N ARG A 284 12.92 28.85 -0.09
CA ARG A 284 14.35 28.85 0.26
C ARG A 284 15.19 28.06 -0.73
N LEU A 285 14.66 26.98 -1.29
CA LEU A 285 15.36 26.14 -2.28
C LEU A 285 15.38 26.77 -3.67
N LEU A 286 14.28 27.39 -4.12
CA LEU A 286 14.09 27.74 -5.53
C LEU A 286 14.17 29.24 -5.85
N VAL A 287 13.83 30.13 -4.92
CA VAL A 287 13.85 31.59 -5.15
C VAL A 287 15.28 32.03 -5.50
N GLY A 288 15.42 32.78 -6.60
CA GLY A 288 16.71 33.29 -7.08
C GLY A 288 17.61 32.25 -7.75
N ARG A 289 17.25 30.95 -7.74
CA ARG A 289 18.01 29.88 -8.39
C ARG A 289 17.40 29.40 -9.70
N VAL A 290 16.08 29.54 -9.86
CA VAL A 290 15.34 29.18 -11.07
C VAL A 290 14.38 30.30 -11.46
N THR A 291 13.90 30.25 -12.70
CA THR A 291 12.87 31.18 -13.16
C THR A 291 11.59 31.04 -12.33
N THR A 292 10.82 32.13 -12.20
CA THR A 292 9.53 32.11 -11.50
C THR A 292 8.61 31.02 -12.04
N ALA A 293 8.55 30.84 -13.36
CA ALA A 293 7.74 29.82 -14.00
C ALA A 293 8.14 28.39 -13.57
N THR A 294 9.44 28.07 -13.64
CA THR A 294 9.97 26.78 -13.16
C THR A 294 9.65 26.54 -11.69
N ARG A 295 9.80 27.57 -10.84
CA ARG A 295 9.49 27.50 -9.41
C ARG A 295 8.01 27.17 -9.18
N VAL A 296 7.10 27.90 -9.83
CA VAL A 296 5.65 27.71 -9.66
C VAL A 296 5.23 26.30 -10.09
N VAL A 297 5.78 25.77 -11.18
CA VAL A 297 5.48 24.39 -11.64
C VAL A 297 5.92 23.35 -10.61
N ALA A 298 7.12 23.50 -10.04
CA ALA A 298 7.60 22.59 -8.99
C ALA A 298 6.75 22.69 -7.71
N GLN A 299 6.48 23.91 -7.23
CA GLN A 299 5.65 24.17 -6.05
C GLN A 299 4.22 23.64 -6.22
N LYS A 300 3.60 23.88 -7.37
CA LYS A 300 2.28 23.35 -7.73
C LYS A 300 2.28 21.82 -7.67
N SER A 301 3.30 21.18 -8.23
CA SER A 301 3.43 19.72 -8.26
C SER A 301 3.49 19.14 -6.83
N TRP A 302 4.32 19.72 -5.95
CA TRP A 302 4.39 19.30 -4.56
C TRP A 302 3.11 19.56 -3.77
N LEU A 303 2.49 20.74 -3.96
CA LEU A 303 1.22 21.07 -3.30
C LEU A 303 0.10 20.13 -3.72
N ARG A 304 0.03 19.76 -5.01
CA ARG A 304 -0.95 18.81 -5.52
C ARG A 304 -0.72 17.41 -4.96
N ALA A 305 0.51 16.92 -4.94
CA ALA A 305 0.81 15.63 -4.31
C ALA A 305 0.52 15.63 -2.81
N LYS A 306 0.78 16.75 -2.10
CA LYS A 306 0.44 16.90 -0.67
C LYS A 306 -1.08 16.88 -0.44
N ARG A 307 -1.86 17.55 -1.28
CA ARG A 307 -3.33 17.65 -1.16
C ARG A 307 -4.05 16.39 -1.65
N ALA A 308 -3.52 15.73 -2.67
CA ALA A 308 -4.07 14.52 -3.27
C ALA A 308 -2.96 13.47 -3.54
N PRO A 309 -2.46 12.76 -2.50
CA PRO A 309 -1.35 11.81 -2.62
C PRO A 309 -1.60 10.67 -3.60
N VAL A 310 -2.87 10.31 -3.82
CA VAL A 310 -3.29 9.29 -4.79
C VAL A 310 -2.79 9.59 -6.21
N THR A 311 -2.55 10.87 -6.54
CA THR A 311 -2.04 11.30 -7.85
C THR A 311 -0.61 10.83 -8.13
N VAL A 312 0.19 10.56 -7.10
CA VAL A 312 1.58 10.09 -7.22
C VAL A 312 1.79 8.68 -6.66
N GLN A 313 0.75 8.03 -6.15
CA GLN A 313 0.86 6.73 -5.48
C GLN A 313 1.43 5.64 -6.39
N PHE A 314 1.22 5.74 -7.71
CA PHE A 314 1.80 4.80 -8.68
C PHE A 314 3.33 4.74 -8.61
N ALA A 315 3.98 5.83 -8.16
CA ALA A 315 5.42 5.93 -8.06
C ALA A 315 6.01 5.05 -6.95
N VAL A 316 5.18 4.48 -6.07
CA VAL A 316 5.63 3.53 -5.04
C VAL A 316 6.01 2.17 -5.65
N MET A 317 5.54 1.85 -6.87
CA MET A 317 5.75 0.55 -7.52
C MET A 317 7.21 0.03 -7.47
N PRO A 318 8.26 0.82 -7.75
CA PRO A 318 9.65 0.34 -7.71
C PRO A 318 10.07 -0.23 -6.36
N PHE A 319 9.51 0.24 -5.24
CA PHE A 319 9.85 -0.28 -3.92
C PHE A 319 9.35 -1.71 -3.69
N PHE A 320 8.35 -2.19 -4.46
CA PHE A 320 7.91 -3.57 -4.37
C PHE A 320 8.99 -4.57 -4.83
N PHE A 321 9.94 -4.15 -5.66
CA PHE A 321 11.10 -4.99 -6.02
C PHE A 321 12.03 -5.27 -4.83
N LEU A 322 11.93 -4.50 -3.73
CA LEU A 322 12.72 -4.69 -2.52
C LEU A 322 12.10 -5.66 -1.51
N VAL A 323 10.89 -6.19 -1.78
CA VAL A 323 10.19 -7.10 -0.85
C VAL A 323 11.05 -8.32 -0.53
N TYR A 324 11.74 -8.87 -1.53
CA TYR A 324 12.66 -9.99 -1.34
C TYR A 324 13.84 -9.65 -0.41
N HIS A 325 14.48 -8.49 -0.62
CA HIS A 325 15.54 -8.03 0.28
C HIS A 325 15.05 -7.78 1.69
N LEU A 326 13.83 -7.23 1.83
CA LEU A 326 13.22 -6.99 3.14
C LEU A 326 12.95 -8.32 3.86
N GLN A 327 12.55 -9.37 3.15
CA GLN A 327 12.43 -10.71 3.73
C GLN A 327 13.77 -11.21 4.27
N ILE A 328 14.87 -11.03 3.54
CA ILE A 328 16.22 -11.39 4.03
C ILE A 328 16.57 -10.59 5.30
N VAL A 329 16.38 -9.28 5.28
CA VAL A 329 16.64 -8.42 6.46
C VAL A 329 15.87 -8.91 7.68
N ILE A 330 14.61 -9.29 7.50
CA ILE A 330 13.73 -9.68 8.61
C ILE A 330 14.02 -11.10 9.09
N LEU A 331 14.23 -12.06 8.18
CA LEU A 331 14.39 -13.47 8.52
C LEU A 331 15.83 -13.79 8.95
N GLU A 332 16.81 -13.26 8.23
CA GLU A 332 18.22 -13.53 8.47
C GLU A 332 18.87 -12.49 9.39
N GLN A 333 18.18 -11.39 9.70
CA GLN A 333 18.71 -10.28 10.52
C GLN A 333 20.00 -9.66 9.94
N VAL A 334 20.17 -9.77 8.62
CA VAL A 334 21.33 -9.27 7.87
C VAL A 334 20.87 -8.34 6.76
N VAL A 335 21.53 -7.20 6.61
CA VAL A 335 21.30 -6.28 5.48
C VAL A 335 22.05 -6.79 4.25
N PRO A 336 21.37 -7.22 3.17
CA PRO A 336 22.06 -7.73 2.00
C PRO A 336 22.96 -6.65 1.38
N PRO A 337 24.17 -6.98 0.92
CA PRO A 337 25.08 -5.98 0.35
C PRO A 337 24.57 -5.40 -0.99
N THR A 338 23.55 -6.01 -1.61
CA THR A 338 22.87 -5.47 -2.80
C THR A 338 21.72 -4.51 -2.48
N LEU A 339 21.27 -4.47 -1.21
CA LEU A 339 20.14 -3.64 -0.78
C LEU A 339 20.42 -2.13 -0.88
N PRO A 340 21.62 -1.59 -0.55
CA PRO A 340 21.87 -0.16 -0.64
C PRO A 340 21.65 0.41 -2.04
N LEU A 341 22.27 -0.19 -3.07
CA LEU A 341 22.11 0.25 -4.45
C LEU A 341 20.68 0.03 -4.96
N SER A 342 20.08 -1.15 -4.72
CA SER A 342 18.73 -1.44 -5.19
C SER A 342 17.68 -0.51 -4.57
N ALA A 343 17.80 -0.16 -3.29
CA ALA A 343 16.95 0.85 -2.65
C ALA A 343 17.14 2.24 -3.25
N GLY A 344 18.40 2.62 -3.54
CA GLY A 344 18.71 3.88 -4.24
C GLY A 344 18.11 3.94 -5.65
N LEU A 345 18.17 2.86 -6.42
CA LEU A 345 17.58 2.76 -7.76
C LEU A 345 16.04 2.71 -7.71
N ALA A 346 15.45 2.05 -6.71
CA ALA A 346 14.01 2.09 -6.49
C ALA A 346 13.53 3.52 -6.18
N SER A 347 14.27 4.26 -5.34
CA SER A 347 14.03 5.68 -5.07
C SER A 347 14.17 6.53 -6.34
N ALA A 348 15.25 6.38 -7.11
CA ALA A 348 15.45 7.07 -8.37
C ALA A 348 14.26 6.83 -9.34
N ALA A 349 13.86 5.56 -9.49
CA ALA A 349 12.75 5.17 -10.34
C ALA A 349 11.42 5.77 -9.86
N ALA A 350 11.18 5.80 -8.55
CA ALA A 350 9.97 6.33 -7.95
C ALA A 350 9.86 7.85 -8.18
N PHE A 351 10.89 8.60 -7.77
CA PHE A 351 10.90 10.06 -7.87
C PHE A 351 11.00 10.57 -9.31
N GLY A 352 11.62 9.79 -10.22
CA GLY A 352 11.54 10.06 -11.66
C GLY A 352 10.13 9.96 -12.20
N ALA A 353 9.36 8.95 -11.77
CA ALA A 353 8.00 8.76 -12.25
C ALA A 353 6.98 9.74 -11.65
N ALA A 354 7.12 10.08 -10.36
CA ALA A 354 6.10 10.73 -9.53
C ALA A 354 5.48 11.99 -10.14
N PHE A 355 6.29 12.87 -10.75
CA PHE A 355 5.82 14.16 -11.27
C PHE A 355 6.00 14.30 -12.78
N SER A 356 6.87 13.48 -13.38
CA SER A 356 7.31 13.70 -14.75
C SER A 356 6.72 12.71 -15.75
N LEU A 357 6.14 11.58 -15.31
CA LEU A 357 5.75 10.49 -16.23
C LEU A 357 4.45 10.75 -17.02
N ASN A 358 3.65 11.74 -16.64
CA ASN A 358 2.48 12.16 -17.43
C ASN A 358 2.34 13.69 -17.42
N PRO A 359 3.24 14.41 -18.10
CA PRO A 359 3.36 15.86 -17.98
C PRO A 359 2.16 16.62 -18.56
N LEU A 360 1.59 16.13 -19.67
CA LEU A 360 0.43 16.75 -20.32
C LEU A 360 -0.88 16.28 -19.69
N GLY A 361 -1.03 14.97 -19.48
CA GLY A 361 -2.23 14.40 -18.85
C GLY A 361 -2.41 14.80 -17.40
N GLY A 362 -1.30 15.01 -16.68
CA GLY A 362 -1.35 15.59 -15.34
C GLY A 362 -2.05 16.96 -15.34
N GLU A 363 -1.93 17.73 -16.40
CA GLU A 363 -2.48 19.09 -16.49
C GLU A 363 -3.95 19.13 -16.95
N GLU A 364 -4.58 18.03 -17.35
CA GLU A 364 -5.92 17.97 -18.00
C GLU A 364 -6.92 19.08 -17.59
N GLY A 365 -7.33 19.15 -16.32
CA GLY A 365 -8.32 20.13 -15.84
C GLY A 365 -7.87 21.60 -15.84
N VAL A 366 -6.59 21.88 -16.08
CA VAL A 366 -6.01 23.22 -16.19
C VAL A 366 -5.12 23.37 -17.43
N LEU A 367 -5.16 22.40 -18.36
CA LEU A 367 -4.27 22.34 -19.51
C LEU A 367 -4.43 23.57 -20.43
N PRO A 368 -5.66 24.07 -20.71
CA PRO A 368 -5.82 25.33 -21.43
C PRO A 368 -5.12 26.50 -20.75
N LEU A 369 -5.21 26.62 -19.42
CA LEU A 369 -4.52 27.66 -18.64
C LEU A 369 -3.00 27.47 -18.69
N THR A 370 -2.50 26.24 -18.59
CA THR A 370 -1.06 25.95 -18.63
C THR A 370 -0.44 26.22 -20.00
N LEU A 371 -1.17 25.97 -21.09
CA LEU A 371 -0.72 26.23 -22.47
C LEU A 371 -0.83 27.70 -22.87
N THR A 372 -1.80 28.44 -22.31
CA THR A 372 -1.98 29.89 -22.54
C THR A 372 -1.13 30.75 -21.61
N ALA A 373 -0.73 30.22 -20.46
CA ALA A 373 0.24 30.87 -19.58
C ALA A 373 1.55 31.07 -20.35
N ASN A 374 2.19 32.23 -20.18
CA ASN A 374 3.46 32.57 -20.84
C ASN A 374 4.65 31.80 -20.22
N VAL A 375 4.56 30.47 -20.19
CA VAL A 375 5.52 29.53 -19.63
C VAL A 375 6.14 28.74 -20.78
N SER A 376 7.45 28.88 -20.97
CA SER A 376 8.14 28.10 -22.00
C SER A 376 8.14 26.60 -21.66
N GLY A 377 8.10 25.74 -22.69
CA GLY A 377 8.17 24.28 -22.49
C GLY A 377 9.40 23.85 -21.69
N ARG A 378 10.54 24.54 -21.84
CA ARG A 378 11.74 24.30 -21.03
C ARG A 378 11.49 24.65 -19.56
N ALA A 379 10.89 25.80 -19.26
CA ALA A 379 10.62 26.19 -17.87
C ALA A 379 9.64 25.22 -17.18
N PHE A 380 8.62 24.76 -17.92
CA PHE A 380 7.66 23.77 -17.47
C PHE A 380 8.33 22.42 -17.17
N VAL A 381 9.06 21.86 -18.13
CA VAL A 381 9.74 20.56 -17.96
C VAL A 381 10.79 20.62 -16.85
N THR A 382 11.59 21.69 -16.76
CA THR A 382 12.53 21.86 -15.64
C THR A 382 11.82 21.85 -14.29
N GLY A 383 10.63 22.45 -14.19
CA GLY A 383 9.84 22.45 -12.96
C GLY A 383 9.44 21.04 -12.53
N LEU A 384 8.98 20.21 -13.48
CA LEU A 384 8.62 18.81 -13.21
C LEU A 384 9.83 17.95 -12.86
N VAL A 385 10.96 18.15 -13.54
CA VAL A 385 12.22 17.45 -13.27
C VAL A 385 12.71 17.77 -11.85
N LEU A 386 12.70 19.05 -11.46
CA LEU A 386 13.09 19.48 -10.11
C LEU A 386 12.11 18.96 -9.04
N ALA A 387 10.82 18.89 -9.35
CA ALA A 387 9.82 18.36 -8.44
C ALA A 387 10.11 16.91 -8.03
N GLY A 388 10.62 16.09 -8.96
CA GLY A 388 11.09 14.73 -8.68
C GLY A 388 12.50 14.67 -8.09
N ALA A 389 13.47 15.33 -8.74
CA ALA A 389 14.88 15.18 -8.41
C ALA A 389 15.24 15.66 -7.00
N LEU A 390 14.70 16.80 -6.54
CA LEU A 390 15.06 17.38 -5.24
C LEU A 390 14.71 16.46 -4.05
N PRO A 391 13.46 16.00 -3.87
CA PRO A 391 13.16 15.03 -2.83
C PRO A 391 13.82 13.68 -3.09
N GLY A 392 13.96 13.27 -4.36
CA GLY A 392 14.65 12.04 -4.74
C GLY A 392 16.09 11.99 -4.25
N VAL A 393 16.87 13.05 -4.41
CA VAL A 393 18.28 13.11 -3.97
C VAL A 393 18.39 12.88 -2.47
N VAL A 394 17.50 13.51 -1.68
CA VAL A 394 17.49 13.35 -0.22
C VAL A 394 17.17 11.90 0.15
N VAL A 395 16.09 11.33 -0.39
CA VAL A 395 15.66 9.96 -0.05
C VAL A 395 16.68 8.93 -0.53
N THR A 396 17.20 9.06 -1.76
CA THR A 396 18.23 8.18 -2.30
C THR A 396 19.48 8.21 -1.43
N THR A 397 19.94 9.39 -1.01
CA THR A 397 21.13 9.51 -0.15
C THR A 397 20.91 8.82 1.19
N LEU A 398 19.77 9.08 1.86
CA LEU A 398 19.45 8.48 3.14
C LEU A 398 19.36 6.95 3.05
N LEU A 399 18.71 6.42 2.01
CA LEU A 399 18.59 4.97 1.81
C LEU A 399 19.95 4.33 1.53
N VAL A 400 20.71 4.84 0.56
CA VAL A 400 21.99 4.22 0.17
C VAL A 400 22.99 4.29 1.31
N VAL A 401 23.14 5.45 1.96
CA VAL A 401 24.08 5.62 3.07
C VAL A 401 23.64 4.82 4.29
N GLY A 402 22.38 4.93 4.70
CA GLY A 402 21.86 4.23 5.88
C GLY A 402 21.94 2.71 5.74
N LEU A 403 21.48 2.17 4.60
CA LEU A 403 21.55 0.73 4.33
C LEU A 403 22.99 0.27 4.08
N GLY A 404 23.82 1.10 3.44
CA GLY A 404 25.23 0.80 3.20
C GLY A 404 26.03 0.67 4.49
N VAL A 405 25.82 1.60 5.42
CA VAL A 405 26.40 1.55 6.77
C VAL A 405 25.88 0.32 7.53
N ALA A 406 24.57 0.06 7.50
CA ALA A 406 23.98 -1.09 8.16
C ALA A 406 24.47 -2.44 7.59
N ALA A 407 24.81 -2.48 6.30
CA ALA A 407 25.40 -3.65 5.63
C ALA A 407 26.92 -3.78 5.82
N GLY A 408 27.58 -2.83 6.49
CA GLY A 408 29.05 -2.82 6.62
C GLY A 408 29.77 -2.63 5.28
N THR A 409 29.17 -1.90 4.34
CA THR A 409 29.70 -1.73 2.97
C THR A 409 31.02 -0.96 3.00
N PRO A 410 32.09 -1.43 2.33
CA PRO A 410 33.36 -0.70 2.25
C PRO A 410 33.18 0.71 1.69
N PRO A 411 33.93 1.74 2.17
CA PRO A 411 33.71 3.13 1.79
C PRO A 411 33.73 3.41 0.28
N VAL A 412 34.66 2.78 -0.46
CA VAL A 412 34.76 2.95 -1.92
C VAL A 412 33.53 2.38 -2.63
N THR A 413 33.09 1.19 -2.22
CA THR A 413 31.90 0.53 -2.79
C THR A 413 30.63 1.30 -2.45
N LEU A 414 30.54 1.85 -1.23
CA LEU A 414 29.43 2.70 -0.81
C LEU A 414 29.38 4.02 -1.60
N ALA A 415 30.54 4.66 -1.80
CA ALA A 415 30.64 5.86 -2.61
C ALA A 415 30.20 5.60 -4.05
N ALA A 416 30.67 4.49 -4.66
CA ALA A 416 30.24 4.08 -6.00
C ALA A 416 28.72 3.85 -6.08
N ALA A 417 28.15 3.11 -5.12
CA ALA A 417 26.70 2.88 -5.05
C ALA A 417 25.91 4.20 -4.98
N LEU A 418 26.34 5.11 -4.10
CA LEU A 418 25.72 6.41 -3.91
C LEU A 418 25.80 7.24 -5.20
N THR A 419 26.96 7.31 -5.85
CA THR A 419 27.11 8.07 -7.09
C THR A 419 26.24 7.48 -8.21
N ILE A 420 26.23 6.15 -8.40
CA ILE A 420 25.37 5.49 -9.39
C ILE A 420 23.89 5.81 -9.13
N ALA A 421 23.43 5.69 -7.89
CA ALA A 421 22.05 5.95 -7.51
C ALA A 421 21.68 7.44 -7.67
N LEU A 422 22.58 8.37 -7.35
CA LEU A 422 22.36 9.81 -7.53
C LEU A 422 22.31 10.20 -9.01
N VAL A 423 23.20 9.65 -9.85
CA VAL A 423 23.14 9.83 -11.31
C VAL A 423 21.79 9.37 -11.85
N ALA A 424 21.35 8.17 -11.43
CA ALA A 424 20.02 7.67 -11.79
C ALA A 424 18.90 8.60 -11.30
N THR A 425 18.99 9.10 -10.05
CA THR A 425 17.98 9.98 -9.44
C THR A 425 17.84 11.31 -10.17
N LEU A 426 18.95 11.88 -10.65
CA LEU A 426 18.95 13.13 -11.41
C LEU A 426 18.49 12.93 -12.86
N ALA A 427 18.83 11.80 -13.47
CA ALA A 427 18.45 11.49 -14.85
C ALA A 427 17.00 11.03 -14.99
N ALA A 428 16.49 10.27 -14.01
CA ALA A 428 15.21 9.58 -14.11
C ALA A 428 14.01 10.50 -14.40
N PRO A 429 13.82 11.67 -13.76
CA PRO A 429 12.70 12.56 -14.09
C PRO A 429 12.74 13.07 -15.54
N ALA A 430 13.94 13.35 -16.07
CA ALA A 430 14.11 13.80 -17.46
C ALA A 430 13.87 12.68 -18.48
N ILE A 431 14.20 11.44 -18.13
CA ILE A 431 13.83 10.26 -18.93
C ILE A 431 12.31 10.05 -18.87
N ALA A 432 11.71 10.14 -17.68
CA ALA A 432 10.28 9.96 -17.46
C ALA A 432 9.43 10.98 -18.22
N VAL A 433 9.83 12.26 -18.23
CA VAL A 433 9.11 13.30 -18.98
C VAL A 433 9.15 13.07 -20.48
N GLY A 434 10.29 12.60 -20.99
CA GLY A 434 10.42 12.17 -22.39
C GLY A 434 9.47 11.03 -22.72
N ALA A 435 9.45 9.96 -21.91
CA ALA A 435 8.55 8.83 -22.11
C ALA A 435 7.06 9.22 -21.98
N GLY A 436 6.74 10.12 -21.05
CA GLY A 436 5.38 10.60 -20.79
C GLY A 436 4.78 11.42 -21.93
N VAL A 437 5.58 12.23 -22.62
CA VAL A 437 5.09 12.98 -23.80
C VAL A 437 4.94 12.12 -25.06
N VAL A 438 5.59 10.95 -25.13
CA VAL A 438 5.43 10.00 -26.27
C VAL A 438 4.06 9.31 -26.19
N PHE A 439 3.63 8.95 -24.98
CA PHE A 439 2.35 8.28 -24.74
C PHE A 439 1.48 9.09 -23.76
N PRO A 440 1.07 10.32 -24.13
CA PRO A 440 0.26 11.15 -23.25
C PRO A 440 -1.08 10.47 -23.01
N LYS A 441 -1.53 10.49 -21.76
CA LYS A 441 -2.83 9.93 -21.40
C LYS A 441 -3.63 10.98 -20.65
N PHE A 442 -4.77 11.36 -21.20
CA PHE A 442 -5.68 12.36 -20.64
C PHE A 442 -6.84 11.72 -19.90
N ASP A 443 -7.22 10.48 -20.25
CA ASP A 443 -8.37 9.83 -19.62
C ASP A 443 -8.19 9.68 -18.11
N SER A 444 -9.11 10.31 -17.37
CA SER A 444 -9.22 10.11 -15.94
C SER A 444 -9.61 8.66 -15.65
N SER A 445 -9.01 8.10 -14.62
CA SER A 445 -9.36 6.78 -14.13
C SER A 445 -9.77 6.89 -12.67
N SER A 446 -10.92 6.31 -12.31
CA SER A 446 -11.35 6.28 -10.92
C SER A 446 -10.45 5.35 -10.12
N VAL A 447 -9.55 5.91 -9.32
CA VAL A 447 -8.68 5.20 -8.38
C VAL A 447 -9.15 5.53 -6.97
N GLN A 448 -9.65 4.51 -6.24
CA GLN A 448 -10.17 4.69 -4.87
C GLN A 448 -11.24 5.80 -4.77
N GLY A 449 -12.15 5.87 -5.75
CA GLY A 449 -13.23 6.86 -5.76
C GLY A 449 -12.82 8.26 -6.24
N HIS A 450 -11.53 8.50 -6.47
CA HIS A 450 -11.02 9.77 -7.01
C HIS A 450 -10.71 9.62 -8.49
N GLU A 451 -11.11 10.58 -9.30
CA GLU A 451 -10.69 10.66 -10.69
C GLU A 451 -9.25 11.13 -10.77
N VAL A 452 -8.37 10.26 -11.26
CA VAL A 452 -6.94 10.52 -11.38
C VAL A 452 -6.47 10.08 -12.75
N VAL A 453 -5.73 10.97 -13.41
CA VAL A 453 -5.08 10.68 -14.67
C VAL A 453 -3.79 9.89 -14.40
N VAL A 454 -3.91 8.55 -14.43
CA VAL A 454 -2.77 7.65 -14.23
C VAL A 454 -1.96 7.56 -15.53
N PRO A 455 -0.60 7.55 -15.48
CA PRO A 455 0.22 7.43 -16.67
C PRO A 455 -0.10 6.17 -17.51
N SER A 456 0.19 6.24 -18.81
CA SER A 456 0.06 5.09 -19.72
C SER A 456 0.98 3.94 -19.31
N GLY A 457 0.52 2.70 -19.44
CA GLY A 457 1.37 1.51 -19.26
C GLY A 457 2.56 1.49 -20.21
N TRP A 458 2.39 2.04 -21.42
CA TRP A 458 3.48 2.20 -22.40
C TRP A 458 4.50 3.26 -21.98
N ALA A 459 4.05 4.38 -21.41
CA ALA A 459 4.96 5.40 -20.84
C ALA A 459 5.80 4.80 -19.71
N PHE A 460 5.17 4.01 -18.82
CA PHE A 460 5.89 3.25 -17.79
C PHE A 460 6.90 2.27 -18.38
N GLY A 461 6.49 1.46 -19.35
CA GLY A 461 7.35 0.47 -19.99
C GLY A 461 8.58 1.12 -20.63
N LEU A 462 8.39 2.20 -21.40
CA LEU A 462 9.47 2.95 -22.02
C LEU A 462 10.39 3.60 -20.98
N TYR A 463 9.82 4.21 -19.94
CA TYR A 463 10.58 4.80 -18.85
C TYR A 463 11.48 3.77 -18.14
N PHE A 464 10.93 2.63 -17.73
CA PHE A 464 11.71 1.58 -17.06
C PHE A 464 12.73 0.93 -17.99
N LEU A 465 12.42 0.78 -19.28
CA LEU A 465 13.38 0.29 -20.27
C LEU A 465 14.59 1.22 -20.37
N VAL A 466 14.37 2.51 -20.63
CA VAL A 466 15.46 3.48 -20.81
C VAL A 466 16.25 3.67 -19.52
N LEU A 467 15.56 3.80 -18.37
CA LEU A 467 16.23 3.91 -17.07
C LEU A 467 17.01 2.63 -16.74
N GLY A 468 16.45 1.46 -17.01
CA GLY A 468 17.10 0.16 -16.80
C GLY A 468 18.39 0.02 -17.63
N VAL A 469 18.34 0.37 -18.92
CA VAL A 469 19.53 0.41 -19.78
C VAL A 469 20.56 1.41 -19.25
N ALA A 470 20.13 2.59 -18.79
CA ALA A 470 21.02 3.61 -18.27
C ALA A 470 21.78 3.17 -17.02
N VAL A 471 21.13 2.47 -16.09
CA VAL A 471 21.73 2.06 -14.81
C VAL A 471 22.36 0.66 -14.83
N ALA A 472 22.12 -0.12 -15.88
CA ALA A 472 22.61 -1.49 -16.00
C ALA A 472 24.14 -1.61 -15.83
N PRO A 473 24.99 -0.78 -16.45
CA PRO A 473 26.44 -0.94 -16.32
C PRO A 473 26.91 -0.82 -14.87
N GLY A 474 26.47 0.23 -14.15
CA GLY A 474 26.84 0.46 -12.76
C GLY A 474 26.22 -0.57 -11.82
N SER A 475 24.99 -1.02 -12.12
CA SER A 475 24.32 -2.06 -11.32
C SER A 475 25.02 -3.40 -11.42
N LEU A 476 25.45 -3.79 -12.61
CA LEU A 476 26.18 -5.04 -12.86
C LEU A 476 27.57 -5.00 -12.22
N THR A 477 28.33 -3.92 -12.40
CA THR A 477 29.67 -3.80 -11.80
C THR A 477 29.61 -3.73 -10.29
N TYR A 478 28.59 -3.08 -9.72
CA TYR A 478 28.34 -3.10 -8.28
C TYR A 478 27.99 -4.50 -7.78
N LEU A 479 27.09 -5.21 -8.47
CA LEU A 479 26.72 -6.59 -8.11
C LEU A 479 27.95 -7.49 -8.04
N PHE A 480 28.82 -7.43 -9.06
CA PHE A 480 30.06 -8.21 -9.10
C PHE A 480 31.10 -7.76 -8.06
N ALA A 481 31.08 -6.50 -7.64
CA ALA A 481 31.97 -6.02 -6.59
C ALA A 481 31.54 -6.46 -5.17
N VAL A 482 30.25 -6.77 -4.98
CA VAL A 482 29.69 -7.16 -3.68
C VAL A 482 29.29 -8.63 -3.59
N ARG A 483 29.37 -9.37 -4.70
CA ARG A 483 29.11 -10.81 -4.77
C ARG A 483 30.18 -11.50 -5.60
N ASP A 484 30.75 -12.57 -5.05
CA ASP A 484 31.71 -13.44 -5.73
C ASP A 484 30.99 -14.41 -6.69
N LEU A 485 30.38 -13.86 -7.75
CA LEU A 485 29.67 -14.67 -8.75
C LEU A 485 30.62 -15.26 -9.80
N PHE A 486 31.64 -14.49 -10.19
CA PHE A 486 32.58 -14.84 -11.25
C PHE A 486 33.99 -14.34 -10.93
N ALA A 487 35.01 -15.04 -11.43
CA ALA A 487 36.38 -14.56 -11.40
C ALA A 487 36.57 -13.46 -12.47
N ILE A 488 36.62 -12.20 -12.05
CA ILE A 488 36.80 -11.06 -12.96
C ILE A 488 38.27 -10.62 -12.92
N PRO A 489 38.97 -10.48 -14.07
CA PRO A 489 40.39 -10.15 -14.12
C PRO A 489 40.71 -8.68 -13.80
N PHE A 490 39.76 -7.94 -13.22
CA PHE A 490 39.87 -6.53 -12.90
C PHE A 490 39.67 -6.32 -11.39
N GLY A 491 40.47 -5.43 -10.79
CA GLY A 491 40.24 -5.01 -9.41
C GLY A 491 38.89 -4.30 -9.24
N ALA A 492 38.24 -4.48 -8.08
CA ALA A 492 36.92 -3.94 -7.79
C ALA A 492 36.78 -2.43 -8.09
N SER A 493 37.81 -1.63 -7.81
CA SER A 493 37.80 -0.18 -8.08
C SER A 493 37.71 0.15 -9.57
N TRP A 494 38.42 -0.60 -10.43
CA TRP A 494 38.36 -0.41 -11.88
C TRP A 494 37.00 -0.84 -12.45
N LEU A 495 36.46 -1.95 -11.93
CA LEU A 495 35.15 -2.45 -12.31
C LEU A 495 34.05 -1.45 -11.95
N LEU A 496 34.04 -0.96 -10.71
CA LEU A 496 33.09 0.05 -10.23
C LEU A 496 33.24 1.36 -11.01
N GLY A 497 34.47 1.82 -11.24
CA GLY A 497 34.75 3.05 -12.00
C GLY A 497 34.26 2.97 -13.45
N GLY A 498 34.53 1.87 -14.15
CA GLY A 498 34.06 1.65 -15.52
C GLY A 498 32.54 1.63 -15.62
N GLY A 499 31.86 0.90 -14.73
CA GLY A 499 30.39 0.86 -14.70
C GLY A 499 29.77 2.21 -14.34
N LEU A 500 30.40 2.98 -13.44
CA LEU A 500 29.97 4.34 -13.11
C LEU A 500 30.06 5.28 -14.32
N VAL A 501 31.21 5.31 -15.01
CA VAL A 501 31.41 6.17 -16.20
C VAL A 501 30.41 5.82 -17.30
N ALA A 502 30.22 4.53 -17.58
CA ALA A 502 29.23 4.07 -18.55
C ALA A 502 27.81 4.48 -18.16
N THR A 503 27.44 4.30 -16.89
CA THR A 503 26.13 4.73 -16.36
C THR A 503 25.92 6.22 -16.50
N LEU A 504 26.93 7.02 -16.12
CA LEU A 504 26.88 8.48 -16.23
C LEU A 504 26.67 8.92 -17.68
N ALA A 505 27.40 8.33 -18.62
CA ALA A 505 27.27 8.66 -20.04
C ALA A 505 25.88 8.34 -20.58
N ILE A 506 25.38 7.12 -20.36
CA ILE A 506 24.08 6.67 -20.88
C ILE A 506 22.93 7.40 -20.21
N ALA A 507 22.98 7.57 -18.87
CA ALA A 507 21.95 8.29 -18.13
C ALA A 507 21.87 9.77 -18.53
N SER A 508 23.02 10.42 -18.71
CA SER A 508 23.06 11.82 -19.17
C SER A 508 22.51 11.96 -20.58
N ALA A 509 22.89 11.07 -21.51
CA ALA A 509 22.37 11.06 -22.87
C ALA A 509 20.84 10.86 -22.88
N GLY A 510 20.33 9.89 -22.11
CA GLY A 510 18.89 9.64 -21.98
C GLY A 510 18.14 10.82 -21.36
N ALA A 511 18.69 11.44 -20.32
CA ALA A 511 18.11 12.62 -19.67
C ALA A 511 18.06 13.83 -20.61
N VAL A 512 19.15 14.13 -21.33
CA VAL A 512 19.20 15.24 -22.29
C VAL A 512 18.21 15.01 -23.44
N ALA A 513 18.19 13.80 -24.01
CA ALA A 513 17.26 13.45 -25.08
C ALA A 513 15.79 13.58 -24.62
N GLY A 514 15.46 12.99 -23.46
CA GLY A 514 14.11 13.04 -22.90
C GLY A 514 13.66 14.47 -22.56
N PHE A 515 14.55 15.26 -21.94
CA PHE A 515 14.28 16.67 -21.60
C PHE A 515 14.03 17.53 -22.85
N LEU A 516 14.93 17.47 -23.83
CA LEU A 516 14.81 18.29 -25.04
C LEU A 516 13.58 17.91 -25.86
N TYR A 517 13.31 16.61 -25.99
CA TYR A 517 12.13 16.12 -26.68
C TYR A 517 10.84 16.60 -26.00
N ALA A 518 10.74 16.45 -24.67
CA ALA A 518 9.57 16.90 -23.92
C ALA A 518 9.38 18.42 -23.97
N ALA A 519 10.47 19.20 -23.83
CA ALA A 519 10.39 20.65 -23.84
C ALA A 519 9.89 21.18 -25.19
N ASN A 520 10.38 20.62 -26.31
CA ASN A 520 9.87 20.94 -27.64
C ASN A 520 8.42 20.49 -27.80
N ARG A 521 8.07 19.31 -27.29
CA ARG A 521 6.72 18.78 -27.50
C ARG A 521 5.67 19.56 -26.74
N VAL A 522 5.96 19.97 -25.50
CA VAL A 522 5.10 20.86 -24.71
C VAL A 522 4.96 22.23 -25.39
N ALA A 523 6.07 22.81 -25.88
CA ALA A 523 6.04 24.12 -26.52
C ALA A 523 5.23 24.16 -27.83
N THR A 524 5.07 23.02 -28.50
CA THR A 524 4.38 22.90 -29.80
C THR A 524 3.01 22.21 -29.68
N TYR A 525 2.57 21.88 -28.46
CA TYR A 525 1.32 21.16 -28.25
C TYR A 525 0.10 22.05 -28.56
N ARG A 526 -0.89 21.48 -29.24
CA ARG A 526 -2.16 22.14 -29.59
C ARG A 526 -3.32 21.23 -29.17
N LEU A 527 -4.39 21.84 -28.66
CA LEU A 527 -5.66 21.16 -28.41
C LEU A 527 -6.39 21.09 -29.74
N ASP A 528 -6.53 19.89 -30.30
CA ASP A 528 -7.36 19.62 -31.47
C ASP A 528 -8.77 19.18 -31.05
#